data_AF-A0A2T4FSG9-F1
#
_entry.id   AF-A0A2T4FSG9-F1
#
_cell.length_a   1.000
_cell.length_b   1.000
_cell.length_c   1.000
_cell.angle_alpha   90.00
_cell.angle_beta   90.00
_cell.angle_gamma   90.00
#
_symmetry.space_group_name_H-M   'P 1'
#
loop_
_entity.id
_entity.type
_entity.pdbx_description
1 polymer ?
#
loop_
_entity_poly.entity_id
_entity_poly.type
_entity_poly.pdbx_seq_one_letter_code
_entity_poly.pdbx_strand_id
1 'polypeptide(L)'
;MANELYTRTNQKIYFAGLSLEALGRAEEGKEMNAIALVQAGREAALFHLYGALLGLCHEIAGFYRLPQAGSPRAEMIMNREVLETMAIPELAELVEMAQSPDSWVARLLKAHADMFQPPRIPHVPKGDVTQPLIVAVALEEEEPKPLSREELEGWRQELKKMALRFREGLNEC
;
A
#
# COMPACT_ATOMS: atom_id res chain seq x y z
N MET A 1 -24.37 -3.23 -13.16
CA MET A 1 -23.09 -3.95 -13.17
C MET A 1 -21.88 -3.02 -13.29
N ALA A 2 -21.65 -2.23 -14.37
CA ALA A 2 -20.44 -1.39 -14.48
C ALA A 2 -20.32 -0.19 -13.49
N ASN A 3 -21.38 0.14 -12.75
CA ASN A 3 -21.44 1.30 -11.84
C ASN A 3 -21.48 0.92 -10.35
N GLU A 4 -21.32 -0.35 -10.00
CA GLU A 4 -21.30 -0.79 -8.60
C GLU A 4 -19.90 -0.62 -8.00
N LEU A 5 -19.80 -0.08 -6.77
CA LEU A 5 -18.53 0.27 -6.13
C LEU A 5 -17.53 -0.91 -6.08
N TYR A 6 -18.02 -2.14 -5.87
CA TYR A 6 -17.17 -3.34 -5.86
C TYR A 6 -16.46 -3.63 -7.18
N THR A 7 -17.00 -3.13 -8.30
CA THR A 7 -16.39 -3.29 -9.62
C THR A 7 -15.02 -2.63 -9.66
N ARG A 8 -14.86 -1.48 -8.99
CA ARG A 8 -13.60 -0.73 -8.97
C ARG A 8 -12.52 -1.44 -8.15
N THR A 9 -12.88 -1.99 -6.99
CA THR A 9 -11.98 -2.78 -6.14
C THR A 9 -11.47 -4.01 -6.88
N ASN A 10 -12.39 -4.78 -7.49
CA ASN A 10 -12.02 -5.99 -8.24
C ASN A 10 -11.13 -5.65 -9.45
N GLN A 11 -11.44 -4.57 -10.17
CA GLN A 11 -10.62 -4.09 -11.29
C GLN A 11 -9.20 -3.73 -10.83
N LYS A 12 -9.06 -3.03 -9.70
CA LYS A 12 -7.75 -2.63 -9.17
C LYS A 12 -6.95 -3.82 -8.65
N ILE A 13 -7.59 -4.79 -7.98
CA ILE A 13 -6.95 -6.07 -7.62
C ILE A 13 -6.44 -6.76 -8.89
N TYR A 14 -7.26 -6.85 -9.94
CA TYR A 14 -6.87 -7.46 -11.21
C TYR A 14 -5.65 -6.76 -11.84
N PHE A 15 -5.67 -5.43 -11.94
CA PHE A 15 -4.55 -4.65 -12.49
C PHE A 15 -3.25 -4.77 -11.68
N ALA A 16 -3.35 -4.91 -10.35
CA ALA A 16 -2.18 -5.22 -9.53
C ALA A 16 -1.55 -6.57 -9.95
N GLY A 17 -2.37 -7.58 -10.30
CA GLY A 17 -1.86 -8.86 -10.80
C GLY A 17 -1.15 -8.75 -12.14
N LEU A 18 -1.73 -8.02 -13.09
CA LEU A 18 -1.08 -7.76 -14.38
C LEU A 18 0.29 -7.07 -14.19
N SER A 19 0.37 -6.14 -13.23
CA SER A 19 1.61 -5.44 -12.89
C SER A 19 2.63 -6.38 -12.25
N LEU A 20 2.20 -7.29 -11.38
CA LEU A 20 3.05 -8.30 -10.75
C LEU A 20 3.56 -9.36 -11.73
N GLU A 21 2.75 -9.74 -12.71
CA GLU A 21 3.21 -10.59 -13.82
C GLU A 21 4.26 -9.88 -14.68
N ALA A 22 4.06 -8.59 -14.98
CA ALA A 22 5.04 -7.79 -15.71
C ALA A 22 6.34 -7.62 -14.91
N LEU A 23 6.24 -7.35 -13.60
CA LEU A 23 7.37 -7.30 -12.69
C LEU A 23 8.16 -8.61 -12.70
N GLY A 24 7.47 -9.75 -12.61
CA GLY A 24 8.10 -11.06 -12.69
C GLY A 24 8.93 -11.29 -13.94
N ARG A 25 8.35 -10.96 -15.11
CA ARG A 25 9.08 -11.03 -16.38
C ARG A 25 10.29 -10.10 -16.42
N ALA A 26 10.18 -8.91 -15.81
CA ALA A 26 11.28 -7.96 -15.73
C ALA A 26 12.41 -8.44 -14.79
N GLU A 27 12.07 -9.11 -13.69
CA GLU A 27 13.04 -9.68 -12.74
C GLU A 27 13.82 -10.87 -13.36
N GLU A 28 13.19 -11.66 -14.24
CA GLU A 28 13.82 -12.77 -14.96
C GLU A 28 14.56 -12.31 -16.24
N GLY A 29 14.22 -11.12 -16.74
CA GLY A 29 14.69 -10.59 -18.01
C GLY A 29 16.17 -10.19 -18.01
N LYS A 30 16.81 -10.30 -19.17
CA LYS A 30 18.17 -9.80 -19.43
C LYS A 30 18.18 -8.54 -20.30
N GLU A 31 17.04 -7.87 -20.40
CA GLU A 31 16.92 -6.65 -21.20
C GLU A 31 17.82 -5.54 -20.64
N MET A 32 18.35 -4.68 -21.51
CA MET A 32 19.26 -3.60 -21.12
C MET A 32 18.61 -2.60 -20.15
N ASN A 33 17.29 -2.52 -20.13
CA ASN A 33 16.48 -1.67 -19.25
C ASN A 33 15.80 -2.44 -18.09
N ALA A 34 16.24 -3.67 -17.78
CA ALA A 34 15.61 -4.52 -16.76
C ALA A 34 15.41 -3.81 -15.41
N ILE A 35 16.40 -3.03 -14.94
CA ILE A 35 16.29 -2.26 -13.68
C ILE A 35 15.12 -1.27 -13.71
N ALA A 36 14.95 -0.53 -14.81
CA ALA A 36 13.87 0.44 -14.95
C ALA A 36 12.50 -0.26 -15.06
N LEU A 37 12.43 -1.40 -15.76
CA LEU A 37 11.21 -2.19 -15.86
C LEU A 37 10.79 -2.79 -14.52
N VAL A 38 11.75 -3.26 -13.73
CA VAL A 38 11.52 -3.75 -12.37
C VAL A 38 10.98 -2.65 -11.47
N GLN A 39 11.59 -1.46 -11.49
CA GLN A 39 11.10 -0.32 -10.70
C GLN A 39 9.69 0.11 -11.12
N ALA A 40 9.45 0.26 -12.43
CA ALA A 40 8.14 0.62 -12.97
C ALA A 40 7.07 -0.43 -12.62
N GLY A 41 7.41 -1.72 -12.68
CA GLY A 41 6.51 -2.82 -12.31
C GLY A 41 6.13 -2.78 -10.83
N ARG A 42 7.09 -2.50 -9.93
CA ARG A 42 6.83 -2.35 -8.48
C ARG A 42 5.90 -1.18 -8.19
N GLU A 43 6.19 -0.01 -8.74
CA GLU A 43 5.35 1.18 -8.54
C GLU A 43 3.94 0.99 -9.09
N ALA A 44 3.80 0.37 -10.27
CA ALA A 44 2.50 0.06 -10.87
C ALA A 44 1.69 -0.90 -9.98
N ALA A 45 2.29 -1.99 -9.51
CA ALA A 45 1.63 -2.93 -8.61
C ALA A 45 1.17 -2.24 -7.33
N LEU A 46 2.06 -1.44 -6.70
CA LEU A 46 1.77 -0.71 -5.48
C LEU A 46 0.64 0.33 -5.66
N PHE A 47 0.66 1.08 -6.76
CA PHE A 47 -0.40 2.02 -7.14
C PHE A 47 -1.76 1.33 -7.29
N HIS A 48 -1.78 0.16 -7.91
CA HIS A 48 -3.01 -0.61 -8.08
C HIS A 48 -3.51 -1.23 -6.77
N LEU A 49 -2.62 -1.69 -5.89
CA LEU A 49 -2.98 -2.17 -4.55
C LEU A 49 -3.59 -1.07 -3.68
N TYR A 50 -2.97 0.12 -3.63
CA TYR A 50 -3.55 1.28 -2.94
C TYR A 50 -4.92 1.63 -3.53
N GLY A 51 -5.04 1.64 -4.87
CA GLY A 51 -6.31 1.89 -5.54
C GLY A 51 -7.40 0.86 -5.22
N ALA A 52 -7.03 -0.39 -4.96
CA ALA A 52 -7.97 -1.43 -4.53
C ALA A 52 -8.40 -1.24 -3.06
N LEU A 53 -7.47 -0.88 -2.17
CA LEU A 53 -7.79 -0.52 -0.78
C LEU A 53 -8.76 0.69 -0.73
N LEU A 54 -8.49 1.73 -1.52
CA LEU A 54 -9.39 2.88 -1.66
C LEU A 54 -10.77 2.46 -2.17
N GLY A 55 -10.83 1.60 -3.19
CA GLY A 55 -12.10 1.06 -3.69
C GLY A 55 -12.88 0.32 -2.60
N LEU A 56 -12.21 -0.50 -1.79
CA LEU A 56 -12.84 -1.21 -0.68
C LEU A 56 -13.36 -0.23 0.39
N CYS A 57 -12.59 0.84 0.68
CA CYS A 57 -13.06 1.90 1.58
C CYS A 57 -14.31 2.61 1.02
N HIS A 58 -14.40 2.82 -0.30
CA HIS A 58 -15.60 3.37 -0.93
C HIS A 58 -16.80 2.42 -0.82
N GLU A 59 -16.61 1.10 -0.99
CA GLU A 59 -17.67 0.11 -0.78
C GLU A 59 -18.25 0.20 0.64
N ILE A 60 -17.39 0.14 1.66
CA ILE A 60 -17.80 0.21 3.07
C ILE A 60 -18.49 1.54 3.35
N ALA A 61 -17.85 2.66 3.00
CA ALA A 61 -18.40 3.98 3.26
C ALA A 61 -19.72 4.23 2.53
N GLY A 62 -19.87 3.68 1.31
CA GLY A 62 -21.10 3.75 0.53
C GLY A 62 -22.23 2.95 1.17
N PHE A 63 -21.95 1.73 1.65
CA PHE A 63 -22.92 0.89 2.35
C PHE A 63 -23.47 1.58 3.60
N TYR A 64 -22.57 2.12 4.42
CA TYR A 64 -22.91 2.84 5.65
C TYR A 64 -23.32 4.31 5.43
N ARG A 65 -23.39 4.77 4.18
CA ARG A 65 -23.76 6.15 3.78
C ARG A 65 -22.96 7.23 4.51
N LEU A 66 -21.67 7.00 4.68
CA LEU A 66 -20.78 7.95 5.36
C LEU A 66 -20.65 9.25 4.55
N PRO A 67 -20.62 10.43 5.21
CA PRO A 67 -20.46 11.72 4.52
C PRO A 67 -19.23 11.78 3.62
N GLN A 68 -18.16 11.11 4.02
CA GLN A 68 -16.86 11.08 3.34
C GLN A 68 -16.71 9.92 2.34
N ALA A 69 -17.79 9.23 1.95
CA ALA A 69 -17.76 8.09 1.02
C ALA A 69 -17.17 8.43 -0.36
N GLY A 70 -17.18 9.70 -0.77
CA GLY A 70 -16.56 10.18 -2.01
C GLY A 70 -15.10 10.62 -1.89
N SER A 71 -14.44 10.41 -0.75
CA SER A 71 -13.10 10.94 -0.52
C SER A 71 -12.07 10.34 -1.48
N PRO A 72 -11.10 11.14 -1.98
CA PRO A 72 -10.13 10.68 -2.97
C PRO A 72 -8.98 9.85 -2.37
N ARG A 73 -8.91 9.72 -1.05
CA ARG A 73 -7.83 9.04 -0.31
C ARG A 73 -8.42 8.09 0.71
N ALA A 74 -7.81 6.90 0.84
CA ALA A 74 -8.30 5.86 1.75
C ALA A 74 -8.20 6.33 3.21
N GLU A 75 -7.14 7.06 3.52
CA GLU A 75 -6.81 7.63 4.83
C GLU A 75 -7.85 8.67 5.30
N MET A 76 -8.58 9.31 4.37
CA MET A 76 -9.68 10.23 4.70
C MET A 76 -10.96 9.47 5.09
N ILE A 77 -11.09 8.20 4.67
CA ILE A 77 -12.23 7.33 4.99
C ILE A 77 -11.94 6.53 6.26
N MET A 78 -10.72 5.98 6.38
CA MET A 78 -10.18 5.27 7.54
C MET A 78 -9.84 6.23 8.69
N ASN A 79 -10.84 6.99 9.15
CA ASN A 79 -10.72 7.94 10.24
C ASN A 79 -11.42 7.40 11.50
N ARG A 80 -10.73 7.46 12.66
CA ARG A 80 -11.27 7.06 13.96
C ARG A 80 -12.51 7.86 14.38
N GLU A 81 -12.61 9.13 14.01
CA GLU A 81 -13.74 10.00 14.39
C GLU A 81 -15.09 9.42 13.94
N VAL A 82 -15.11 8.71 12.82
CA VAL A 82 -16.32 8.06 12.28
C VAL A 82 -16.79 6.94 13.22
N LEU A 83 -15.84 6.19 13.78
CA LEU A 83 -16.09 5.06 14.67
C LEU A 83 -16.59 5.51 16.05
N GLU A 84 -16.42 6.78 16.42
CA GLU A 84 -16.99 7.35 17.64
C GLU A 84 -18.52 7.51 17.54
N THR A 85 -19.04 7.63 16.31
CA THR A 85 -20.46 7.88 16.06
C THR A 85 -21.23 6.64 15.63
N MET A 86 -20.56 5.64 15.06
CA MET A 86 -21.18 4.43 14.55
C MET A 86 -20.23 3.23 14.60
N ALA A 87 -20.73 2.07 15.03
CA ALA A 87 -19.98 0.83 14.99
C ALA A 87 -19.94 0.29 13.54
N ILE A 88 -18.75 0.31 12.95
CA ILE A 88 -18.49 -0.20 11.59
C ILE A 88 -17.32 -1.18 11.69
N PRO A 89 -17.59 -2.49 11.88
CA PRO A 89 -16.53 -3.48 12.15
C PRO A 89 -15.44 -3.52 11.09
N GLU A 90 -15.80 -3.45 9.80
CA GLU A 90 -14.87 -3.49 8.68
C GLU A 90 -13.93 -2.28 8.67
N LEU A 91 -14.49 -1.10 8.95
CA LEU A 91 -13.71 0.13 9.03
C LEU A 91 -12.83 0.17 10.28
N ALA A 92 -13.32 -0.36 11.41
CA ALA A 92 -12.55 -0.47 12.64
C ALA A 92 -11.31 -1.36 12.45
N GLU A 93 -11.47 -2.52 11.79
CA GLU A 93 -10.36 -3.40 11.46
C GLU A 93 -9.34 -2.71 10.56
N LEU A 94 -9.78 -2.03 9.49
CA LEU A 94 -8.88 -1.29 8.60
C LEU A 94 -8.09 -0.19 9.33
N VAL A 95 -8.75 0.54 10.24
CA VAL A 95 -8.11 1.58 11.06
C VAL A 95 -7.07 0.97 12.01
N GLU A 96 -7.38 -0.15 12.66
CA GLU A 96 -6.44 -0.85 13.53
C GLU A 96 -5.20 -1.33 12.74
N MET A 97 -5.42 -1.94 11.58
CA MET A 97 -4.32 -2.37 10.72
C MET A 97 -3.49 -1.18 10.25
N ALA A 98 -4.09 -0.08 9.80
CA ALA A 98 -3.37 1.13 9.39
C ALA A 98 -2.50 1.73 10.52
N GLN A 99 -2.81 1.44 11.78
CA GLN A 99 -2.07 1.91 12.95
C GLN A 99 -1.01 0.93 13.45
N SER A 100 -1.08 -0.33 13.05
CA SER A 100 -0.08 -1.35 13.34
C SER A 100 1.04 -1.29 12.29
N PRO A 101 2.26 -0.80 12.60
CA PRO A 101 3.30 -0.51 11.60
C PRO A 101 3.74 -1.71 10.76
N ASP A 102 3.64 -2.91 11.33
CA ASP A 102 4.03 -4.17 10.68
C ASP A 102 2.90 -4.75 9.82
N SER A 103 1.68 -4.20 9.90
CA SER A 103 0.58 -4.66 9.07
C SER A 103 0.84 -4.34 7.60
N TRP A 104 0.34 -5.20 6.72
CA TRP A 104 0.44 -4.94 5.28
C TRP A 104 -0.29 -3.65 4.86
N VAL A 105 -1.34 -3.24 5.57
CA VAL A 105 -2.08 -1.99 5.29
C VAL A 105 -1.21 -0.79 5.62
N ALA A 106 -0.61 -0.73 6.81
CA ALA A 106 0.27 0.37 7.20
C ALA A 106 1.48 0.48 6.27
N ARG A 107 2.10 -0.66 5.95
CA ARG A 107 3.23 -0.74 5.00
C ARG A 107 2.83 -0.32 3.58
N LEU A 108 1.65 -0.71 3.10
CA LEU A 108 1.11 -0.28 1.82
C LEU A 108 0.89 1.24 1.76
N LEU A 109 0.25 1.81 2.78
CA LEU A 109 0.01 3.26 2.86
C LEU A 109 1.32 4.04 2.87
N LYS A 110 2.27 3.60 3.69
CA LYS A 110 3.61 4.19 3.77
C LYS A 110 4.34 4.12 2.42
N ALA A 111 4.43 2.93 1.83
CA ALA A 111 5.13 2.74 0.57
C ALA A 111 4.48 3.55 -0.56
N HIS A 112 3.15 3.61 -0.61
CA HIS A 112 2.44 4.44 -1.58
C HIS A 112 2.74 5.93 -1.39
N ALA A 113 2.75 6.43 -0.16
CA ALA A 113 3.10 7.82 0.15
C ALA A 113 4.57 8.14 -0.21
N ASP A 114 5.48 7.19 0.00
CA ASP A 114 6.90 7.34 -0.27
C ASP A 114 7.19 7.49 -1.79
N MET A 115 6.32 7.01 -2.70
CA MET A 115 6.45 7.23 -4.16
C MET A 115 6.36 8.71 -4.57
N PHE A 116 5.74 9.56 -3.73
CA PHE A 116 5.57 10.98 -4.01
C PHE A 116 6.63 11.85 -3.32
N GLN A 117 7.59 11.24 -2.63
CA GLN A 117 8.68 11.96 -2.00
C GLN A 117 9.80 12.23 -3.01
N PRO A 118 10.53 13.36 -2.89
CA PRO A 118 11.68 13.61 -3.73
C PRO A 118 12.78 12.57 -3.48
N PRO A 119 13.64 12.28 -4.47
CA PRO A 119 14.81 11.43 -4.27
C PRO A 119 15.64 11.95 -3.09
N ARG A 120 15.95 11.08 -2.14
CA ARG A 120 16.82 11.42 -1.01
C ARG A 120 18.27 11.26 -1.47
N ILE A 121 19.07 12.31 -1.28
CA ILE A 121 20.52 12.21 -1.44
C ILE A 121 21.04 11.48 -0.20
N PRO A 122 21.76 10.35 -0.34
CA PRO A 122 22.37 9.68 0.81
C PRO A 122 23.21 10.68 1.60
N HIS A 123 22.90 10.86 2.88
CA HIS A 123 23.69 11.74 3.73
C HIS A 123 25.00 11.02 4.07
N VAL A 124 26.03 11.22 3.25
CA VAL A 124 27.40 10.84 3.61
C VAL A 124 27.84 11.81 4.70
N PRO A 125 28.02 11.38 5.97
CA PRO A 125 28.52 12.27 7.00
C PRO A 125 29.91 12.73 6.56
N LYS A 126 30.09 14.04 6.40
CA LYS A 126 31.44 14.59 6.20
C LYS A 126 32.23 14.30 7.48
N GLY A 127 33.20 13.40 7.39
CA GLY A 127 34.06 13.08 8.53
C GLY A 127 34.73 14.33 9.06
N ASP A 128 34.63 14.54 10.38
CA ASP A 128 35.32 15.63 11.08
C ASP A 128 36.81 15.30 11.17
N VAL A 129 37.63 16.00 10.37
CA VAL A 129 39.09 15.84 10.30
C VAL A 129 39.82 16.21 11.59
N THR A 130 39.12 16.73 12.60
CA THR A 130 39.72 17.18 13.87
C THR A 130 39.47 16.23 15.05
N GLN A 131 38.72 15.15 14.87
CA GLN A 131 38.43 14.21 15.96
C GLN A 131 39.50 13.12 16.10
N PRO A 132 39.97 12.82 17.33
CA PRO A 132 40.86 11.69 17.58
C PRO A 132 40.15 10.38 17.23
N LEU A 133 40.92 9.42 16.70
CA LEU A 133 40.56 8.11 16.12
C LEU A 133 39.73 7.17 17.04
N ILE A 134 38.59 7.63 17.55
CA ILE A 134 37.49 6.72 17.88
C ILE A 134 36.83 6.45 16.54
N VAL A 135 37.03 5.22 16.03
CA VAL A 135 36.29 4.72 14.87
C VAL A 135 34.83 4.61 15.31
N ALA A 136 34.09 5.71 15.20
CA ALA A 136 32.65 5.65 15.16
C ALA A 136 32.32 4.84 13.91
N VAL A 137 32.06 3.54 14.10
CA VAL A 137 31.43 2.72 13.07
C VAL A 137 30.06 3.36 12.87
N ALA A 138 29.96 4.24 11.88
CA ALA A 138 28.68 4.63 11.36
C ALA A 138 28.01 3.32 10.95
N LEU A 139 26.95 2.93 11.65
CA LEU A 139 26.03 1.93 11.15
C LEU A 139 25.66 2.44 9.76
N GLU A 140 26.15 1.77 8.71
CA GLU A 140 25.64 1.99 7.37
C GLU A 140 24.14 1.80 7.50
N GLU A 141 23.37 2.89 7.37
CA GLU A 141 21.92 2.81 7.34
C GLU A 141 21.60 1.89 6.17
N GLU A 142 21.23 0.64 6.49
CA GLU A 142 20.86 -0.36 5.50
C GLU A 142 19.74 0.28 4.67
N GLU A 143 20.03 0.62 3.41
CA GLU A 143 19.02 1.18 2.53
C GLU A 143 17.81 0.24 2.56
N PRO A 144 16.60 0.74 2.86
CA PRO A 144 15.44 -0.11 3.01
C PRO A 144 15.26 -0.90 1.72
N LYS A 145 15.34 -2.24 1.84
CA LYS A 145 15.25 -3.14 0.69
C LYS A 145 13.95 -2.85 -0.07
N PRO A 146 13.99 -2.74 -1.41
CA PRO A 146 12.80 -2.52 -2.20
C PRO A 146 11.81 -3.67 -1.98
N LEU A 147 10.51 -3.34 -1.98
CA LEU A 147 9.45 -4.34 -1.84
C LEU A 147 9.59 -5.41 -2.91
N SER A 148 9.64 -6.67 -2.46
CA SER A 148 9.72 -7.81 -3.37
C SER A 148 8.38 -8.07 -4.07
N ARG A 149 8.44 -8.75 -5.22
CA ARG A 149 7.24 -9.24 -5.90
C ARG A 149 6.39 -10.14 -4.99
N GLU A 150 7.03 -11.00 -4.20
CA GLU A 150 6.36 -11.93 -3.30
C GLU A 150 5.59 -11.19 -2.19
N GLU A 151 6.19 -10.15 -1.59
CA GLU A 151 5.50 -9.32 -0.60
C GLU A 151 4.26 -8.64 -1.20
N LEU A 152 4.41 -8.04 -2.38
CA LEU A 152 3.30 -7.36 -3.07
C LEU A 152 2.18 -8.33 -3.48
N GLU A 153 2.51 -9.54 -3.94
CA GLU A 153 1.51 -10.58 -4.22
C GLU A 153 0.84 -11.06 -2.92
N GLY A 154 1.59 -11.18 -1.81
CA GLY A 154 1.05 -11.45 -0.49
C GLY A 154 0.00 -10.41 -0.09
N TRP A 155 0.31 -9.11 -0.24
CA TRP A 155 -0.64 -8.03 0.03
C TRP A 155 -1.86 -8.08 -0.88
N ARG A 156 -1.69 -8.46 -2.16
CA ARG A 156 -2.81 -8.65 -3.09
C ARG A 156 -3.77 -9.73 -2.62
N GLN A 157 -3.23 -10.86 -2.14
CA GLN A 157 -4.04 -11.97 -1.65
C GLN A 157 -4.76 -11.61 -0.34
N GLU A 158 -4.08 -10.93 0.59
CA GLU A 158 -4.71 -10.46 1.83
C GLU A 158 -5.84 -9.46 1.55
N LEU A 159 -5.62 -8.50 0.65
CA LEU A 159 -6.66 -7.56 0.25
C LEU A 159 -7.86 -8.26 -0.41
N LYS A 160 -7.61 -9.28 -1.24
CA LYS A 160 -8.68 -10.08 -1.86
C LYS A 160 -9.50 -10.84 -0.81
N LYS A 161 -8.84 -11.50 0.14
CA LYS A 161 -9.51 -12.22 1.24
C LYS A 161 -10.34 -11.28 2.10
N MET A 162 -9.77 -10.13 2.47
CA MET A 162 -10.45 -9.10 3.24
C MET A 162 -11.67 -8.54 2.51
N ALA A 163 -11.56 -8.22 1.23
CA ALA A 163 -12.69 -7.72 0.45
C ALA A 163 -13.84 -8.74 0.38
N LEU A 164 -13.53 -10.04 0.25
CA LEU A 164 -14.55 -11.09 0.28
C LEU A 164 -15.23 -11.17 1.66
N ARG A 165 -14.45 -11.26 2.74
CA ARG A 165 -14.97 -11.35 4.11
C ARG A 165 -15.82 -10.15 4.50
N PHE A 166 -15.41 -8.94 4.12
CA PHE A 166 -16.20 -7.73 4.38
C PHE A 166 -17.51 -7.76 3.60
N ARG A 167 -17.51 -8.13 2.32
CA ARG A 167 -18.76 -8.23 1.55
C ARG A 167 -19.72 -9.28 2.09
N GLU A 168 -19.20 -10.38 2.62
CA GLU A 168 -20.03 -11.38 3.32
C GLU A 168 -20.70 -10.75 4.53
N GLY A 169 -19.94 -10.08 5.42
CA GLY A 169 -20.49 -9.38 6.58
C GLY A 169 -21.51 -8.30 6.23
N LEU A 170 -21.27 -7.52 5.18
CA LEU A 170 -22.20 -6.49 4.70
C LEU A 170 -23.52 -7.06 4.13
N ASN A 171 -23.51 -8.29 3.61
CA ASN A 171 -24.71 -8.96 3.09
C ASN A 171 -25.51 -9.70 4.18
N GLU A 172 -24.90 -9.96 5.34
CA GLU A 172 -25.52 -10.65 6.48
C GLU A 172 -26.29 -9.70 7.42
N CYS A 173 -26.20 -8.38 7.21
CA CYS A 173 -26.90 -7.33 7.96
C CYS A 173 -28.18 -6.85 7.27
#